data_AF-A0AAV5ZY76-F1
#
_entry.id   AF-A0AAV5ZY76-F1
#
_cell.length_a   1.000
_cell.length_b   1.000
_cell.length_c   1.000
_cell.angle_alpha   90.00
_cell.angle_beta   90.00
_cell.angle_gamma   90.00
#
_symmetry.space_group_name_H-M   'P 1'
#
loop_
_entity.id
_entity.type
_entity.pdbx_description
1 polymer ?
#
loop_
_entity_poly.entity_id
_entity_poly.type
_entity_poly.pdbx_seq_one_letter_code
_entity_poly.pdbx_strand_id
1 'polypeptide(L)'
;MWKPLLLALALLPGLTTPAAAQGAGPTPEIAKHIVDVASTDSDAQEAAAIALGKTGDRKILPLLEALREGSVYVRSLPGGKKETVIVGDKVTEGDKTLVPLFTAYGREPLAGPDGKPLLAELTSLEEVSTGRRLRIAIRPLLDAFSGQNDLVNPDPATRRAAATKMGYTGDRETLPVLESASSKESDRWVRFALQEAAALIQLRVGSEPERVAAAQALGRLRSANAMEPLYQIAGDSQAPAPLAAAARDAIKRIE
;
A
#
# COMPACT_ATOMS: atom_id res chain seq x y z
N MET A 1 -56.74 -35.34 -43.06
CA MET A 1 -56.03 -35.00 -44.32
C MET A 1 -54.97 -33.95 -44.01
N TRP A 2 -53.72 -34.30 -44.28
CA TRP A 2 -52.51 -33.48 -44.42
C TRP A 2 -52.75 -32.18 -45.24
N LYS A 3 -52.04 -31.05 -45.09
CA LYS A 3 -50.58 -30.75 -44.96
C LYS A 3 -50.41 -29.24 -44.53
N PRO A 4 -49.20 -28.64 -44.41
CA PRO A 4 -48.80 -27.78 -43.29
C PRO A 4 -48.51 -26.32 -43.72
N LEU A 5 -48.28 -25.41 -42.76
CA LEU A 5 -47.57 -24.16 -43.03
C LEU A 5 -46.34 -24.06 -42.12
N LEU A 6 -45.19 -24.11 -42.78
CA LEU A 6 -43.88 -23.76 -42.26
C LEU A 6 -43.86 -22.28 -41.88
N LEU A 7 -43.36 -21.93 -40.70
CA LEU A 7 -42.71 -20.64 -40.51
C LEU A 7 -41.39 -20.82 -39.76
N ALA A 8 -40.37 -20.23 -40.33
CA ALA A 8 -38.98 -20.35 -39.98
C ALA A 8 -38.58 -19.42 -38.82
N LEU A 9 -37.69 -19.95 -37.98
CA LEU A 9 -36.43 -19.37 -37.51
C LEU A 9 -36.44 -17.92 -36.96
N ALA A 10 -36.19 -17.80 -35.66
CA ALA A 10 -35.25 -16.80 -35.14
C ALA A 10 -34.53 -17.39 -33.91
N LEU A 11 -33.37 -18.00 -34.16
CA LEU A 11 -32.42 -18.41 -33.14
C LEU A 11 -31.76 -17.14 -32.60
N LEU A 12 -32.19 -16.66 -31.43
CA LEU A 12 -31.51 -15.57 -30.74
C LEU A 12 -30.23 -16.12 -30.10
N PRO A 13 -29.04 -15.58 -30.42
CA PRO A 13 -27.81 -15.95 -29.72
C PRO A 13 -27.91 -15.49 -28.26
N GLY A 14 -27.76 -16.46 -27.36
CA GLY A 14 -27.73 -16.25 -25.93
C GLY A 14 -26.66 -15.22 -25.56
N LEU A 15 -27.09 -14.24 -24.78
CA LEU A 15 -26.27 -13.24 -24.12
C LEU A 15 -25.09 -13.92 -23.42
N THR A 16 -23.88 -13.71 -23.94
CA THR A 16 -22.65 -13.90 -23.19
C THR A 16 -22.66 -12.90 -22.04
N THR A 17 -23.01 -13.38 -20.83
CA THR A 17 -22.74 -12.65 -19.61
C THR A 17 -21.24 -12.36 -19.55
N PRO A 18 -20.80 -11.09 -19.40
CA PRO A 18 -19.39 -10.83 -19.16
C PRO A 18 -19.03 -11.51 -17.84
N ALA A 19 -18.10 -12.46 -17.91
CA ALA A 19 -17.49 -13.04 -16.73
C ALA A 19 -16.99 -11.88 -15.86
N ALA A 20 -17.52 -11.81 -14.64
CA ALA A 20 -17.03 -10.91 -13.62
C ALA A 20 -15.51 -11.01 -13.61
N ALA A 21 -14.83 -9.87 -13.77
CA ALA A 21 -13.39 -9.77 -13.69
C ALA A 21 -12.95 -10.25 -12.30
N GLN A 22 -12.64 -11.53 -12.20
CA GLN A 22 -11.86 -12.09 -11.11
C GLN A 22 -10.51 -11.40 -11.21
N GLY A 23 -10.29 -10.43 -10.31
CA GLY A 23 -9.04 -9.70 -10.24
C GLY A 23 -7.89 -10.71 -10.24
N ALA A 24 -6.87 -10.46 -11.06
CA ALA A 24 -5.73 -11.37 -11.18
C ALA A 24 -5.24 -11.79 -9.79
N GLY A 25 -5.17 -13.10 -9.57
CA GLY A 25 -4.66 -13.68 -8.33
C GLY A 25 -3.17 -13.37 -8.14
N PRO A 26 -2.61 -13.73 -6.97
CA PRO A 26 -1.18 -13.50 -6.71
C PRO A 26 -0.34 -14.25 -7.75
N THR A 27 0.81 -13.67 -8.12
CA THR A 27 1.80 -14.40 -8.92
C THR A 27 2.29 -15.62 -8.14
N PRO A 28 2.84 -16.66 -8.81
CA PRO A 28 3.37 -17.84 -8.11
C PRO A 28 4.42 -17.50 -7.03
N GLU A 29 5.23 -16.47 -7.27
CA GLU A 29 6.23 -15.98 -6.31
C GLU A 29 5.57 -15.35 -5.08
N ILE A 30 4.57 -14.49 -5.28
CA ILE A 30 3.80 -13.90 -4.17
C ILE A 30 3.08 -14.99 -3.38
N ALA A 31 2.43 -15.92 -4.08
CA ALA A 31 1.71 -17.03 -3.46
C ALA A 31 2.65 -17.89 -2.60
N LYS A 32 3.87 -18.16 -3.09
CA LYS A 32 4.89 -18.85 -2.31
C LYS A 32 5.26 -18.07 -1.04
N HIS A 33 5.55 -16.77 -1.14
CA HIS A 33 5.91 -15.99 0.04
C HIS A 33 4.76 -15.82 1.04
N ILE A 34 3.50 -15.81 0.60
CA ILE A 34 2.32 -15.85 1.49
C ILE A 34 2.28 -17.15 2.31
N VAL A 35 2.71 -18.27 1.74
CA VAL A 35 2.84 -19.53 2.48
C VAL A 35 4.04 -19.49 3.41
N ASP A 36 5.19 -19.02 2.92
CA ASP A 36 6.44 -18.98 3.70
C ASP A 36 6.36 -18.02 4.91
N VAL A 37 5.48 -17.02 4.90
CA VAL A 37 5.26 -16.13 6.05
C VAL A 37 4.56 -16.81 7.23
N ALA A 38 4.00 -18.00 7.01
CA ALA A 38 3.48 -18.87 8.07
C ALA A 38 4.52 -19.89 8.56
N SER A 39 5.78 -19.82 8.10
CA SER A 39 6.85 -20.71 8.54
C SER A 39 7.13 -20.57 10.04
N THR A 40 7.42 -21.70 10.69
CA THR A 40 7.91 -21.73 12.08
C THR A 40 9.38 -21.33 12.19
N ASP A 41 10.12 -21.34 11.08
CA ASP A 41 11.48 -20.80 11.01
C ASP A 41 11.41 -19.27 10.88
N SER A 42 11.87 -18.59 11.93
CA SER A 42 11.84 -17.14 12.04
C SER A 42 12.67 -16.42 10.96
N ASP A 43 13.72 -17.05 10.43
CA ASP A 43 14.54 -16.43 9.39
C ASP A 43 13.84 -16.53 8.03
N ALA A 44 13.24 -17.69 7.73
CA ALA A 44 12.41 -17.88 6.53
C ALA A 44 11.16 -16.98 6.56
N GLN A 45 10.50 -16.87 7.71
CA GLN A 45 9.32 -16.01 7.90
C GLN A 45 9.66 -14.53 7.64
N GLU A 46 10.78 -14.06 8.19
CA GLU A 46 11.25 -12.69 8.00
C GLU A 46 11.64 -12.41 6.54
N ALA A 47 12.38 -13.33 5.92
CA ALA A 47 12.73 -13.23 4.51
C ALA A 47 11.50 -13.17 3.61
N ALA A 48 10.47 -13.97 3.89
CA ALA A 48 9.20 -13.96 3.17
C ALA A 48 8.45 -12.64 3.34
N ALA A 49 8.32 -12.13 4.57
CA ALA A 49 7.66 -10.83 4.82
C ALA A 49 8.39 -9.66 4.13
N ILE A 50 9.74 -9.69 4.12
CA ILE A 50 10.55 -8.68 3.43
C ILE A 50 10.38 -8.79 1.91
N ALA A 51 10.41 -10.00 1.34
CA ALA A 51 10.19 -10.22 -0.08
C ALA A 51 8.81 -9.71 -0.52
N LEU A 52 7.78 -10.03 0.27
CA LEU A 52 6.42 -9.54 0.11
C LEU A 52 6.34 -8.01 0.09
N GLY A 53 6.93 -7.33 1.07
CA GLY A 53 6.94 -5.86 1.10
C GLY A 53 7.71 -5.23 -0.07
N LYS A 54 8.78 -5.87 -0.54
CA LYS A 54 9.58 -5.40 -1.69
C LYS A 54 8.87 -5.53 -3.03
N THR A 55 7.83 -6.34 -3.14
CA THR A 55 7.04 -6.45 -4.39
C THR A 55 6.35 -5.14 -4.76
N GLY A 56 6.06 -4.27 -3.78
CA GLY A 56 5.25 -3.07 -3.99
C GLY A 56 3.77 -3.38 -4.27
N ASP A 57 3.34 -4.65 -4.23
CA ASP A 57 1.96 -5.02 -4.49
C ASP A 57 1.08 -4.61 -3.30
N ARG A 58 0.20 -3.63 -3.53
CA ARG A 58 -0.69 -3.09 -2.49
C ARG A 58 -1.64 -4.14 -1.90
N LYS A 59 -1.96 -5.22 -2.63
CA LYS A 59 -2.79 -6.31 -2.09
C LYS A 59 -2.12 -7.08 -0.95
N ILE A 60 -0.81 -6.89 -0.74
CA ILE A 60 -0.04 -7.51 0.36
C ILE A 60 -0.10 -6.69 1.65
N LEU A 61 -0.44 -5.40 1.57
CA LEU A 61 -0.48 -4.53 2.74
C LEU A 61 -1.32 -5.10 3.90
N PRO A 62 -2.56 -5.60 3.67
CA PRO A 62 -3.36 -6.13 4.77
C PRO A 62 -2.72 -7.32 5.49
N LEU A 63 -1.92 -8.13 4.78
CA LEU A 63 -1.21 -9.26 5.37
C LEU A 63 -0.06 -8.79 6.27
N LEU A 64 0.71 -7.79 5.83
CA LEU A 64 1.78 -7.21 6.64
C LEU A 64 1.24 -6.52 7.90
N GLU A 65 0.09 -5.85 7.79
CA GLU A 65 -0.62 -5.25 8.95
C GLU A 65 -1.11 -6.34 9.91
N ALA A 66 -1.74 -7.39 9.38
CA ALA A 66 -2.20 -8.52 10.18
C ALA A 66 -1.05 -9.26 10.88
N LEU A 67 0.11 -9.44 10.23
CA LEU A 67 1.30 -10.02 10.87
C LEU A 67 1.75 -9.16 12.05
N ARG A 68 1.83 -7.83 11.86
CA ARG A 68 2.20 -6.90 12.93
C ARG A 68 1.24 -7.04 14.12
N GLU A 69 -0.05 -7.18 13.85
CA GLU A 69 -1.13 -7.26 14.85
C GLU A 69 -1.29 -8.65 15.49
N GLY A 70 -0.70 -9.69 14.89
CA GLY A 70 -0.88 -11.08 15.36
C GLY A 70 -2.22 -11.68 14.93
N SER A 71 -2.78 -11.21 13.80
CA SER A 71 -4.09 -11.64 13.28
C SER A 71 -3.96 -12.59 12.08
N VAL A 72 -2.80 -13.24 11.91
CA VAL A 72 -2.54 -14.20 10.83
C VAL A 72 -2.55 -15.61 11.38
N TYR A 73 -3.27 -16.47 10.68
CA TYR A 73 -3.48 -17.86 11.08
C TYR A 73 -3.33 -18.77 9.87
N VAL A 74 -3.12 -20.05 10.13
CA VAL A 74 -3.19 -21.12 9.13
C VAL A 74 -4.41 -21.97 9.41
N ARG A 75 -5.23 -22.17 8.37
CA ARG A 75 -6.33 -23.12 8.42
C ARG A 75 -5.99 -24.39 7.64
N SER A 76 -6.49 -25.52 8.13
CA SER A 76 -6.38 -26.80 7.43
C SER A 76 -7.57 -26.98 6.49
N LEU A 77 -7.28 -27.27 5.22
CA LEU A 77 -8.26 -27.55 4.18
C LEU A 77 -8.40 -29.07 3.96
N PRO A 78 -9.53 -29.52 3.38
CA PRO A 78 -9.66 -30.88 2.89
C PRO A 78 -8.49 -31.28 1.98
N GLY A 79 -7.98 -32.51 2.15
CA GLY A 79 -6.80 -33.00 1.42
C GLY A 79 -5.46 -32.58 2.01
N GLY A 80 -5.43 -32.09 3.26
CA GLY A 80 -4.19 -31.79 3.99
C GLY A 80 -3.49 -30.50 3.54
N LYS A 81 -4.12 -29.71 2.68
CA LYS A 81 -3.58 -28.40 2.28
C LYS A 81 -3.70 -27.43 3.44
N LYS A 82 -2.68 -26.60 3.62
CA LYS A 82 -2.68 -25.49 4.58
C LYS A 82 -2.86 -24.18 3.81
N GLU A 83 -3.61 -23.26 4.40
CA GLU A 83 -3.86 -21.94 3.81
C GLU A 83 -3.65 -20.86 4.86
N THR A 84 -2.80 -19.88 4.55
CA THR A 84 -2.60 -18.66 5.35
C THR A 84 -3.80 -17.74 5.17
N VAL A 85 -4.40 -17.32 6.29
CA VAL A 85 -5.59 -16.47 6.33
C VAL A 85 -5.42 -15.33 7.32
N ILE A 86 -6.15 -14.24 7.09
CA ILE A 86 -6.27 -13.14 8.03
C ILE A 86 -7.57 -13.36 8.82
N VAL A 87 -7.48 -13.23 10.13
CA VAL A 87 -8.62 -13.29 11.05
C VAL A 87 -9.14 -11.88 11.31
N GLY A 88 -10.46 -11.71 11.22
CA GLY A 88 -11.14 -10.47 11.62
C GLY A 88 -11.56 -10.46 13.09
N ASP A 89 -12.46 -9.54 13.42
CA ASP A 89 -12.92 -9.35 14.78
C ASP A 89 -13.66 -10.58 15.33
N LYS A 90 -13.39 -10.88 16.60
CA LYS A 90 -14.02 -12.00 17.31
C LYS A 90 -15.52 -11.76 17.42
N VAL A 91 -16.29 -12.78 17.06
CA VAL A 91 -17.73 -12.87 17.27
C VAL A 91 -17.97 -13.97 18.30
N THR A 92 -18.55 -13.60 19.44
CA THR A 92 -18.91 -14.59 20.47
C THR A 92 -20.30 -15.13 20.19
N GLU A 93 -20.41 -16.44 19.98
CA GLU A 93 -21.67 -17.15 19.83
C GLU A 93 -21.74 -18.24 20.91
N GLY A 94 -22.37 -17.92 22.05
CA GLY A 94 -22.35 -18.77 23.24
C GLY A 94 -20.93 -18.90 23.81
N ASP A 95 -20.47 -20.13 24.04
CA ASP A 95 -19.11 -20.43 24.55
C ASP A 95 -18.04 -20.45 23.46
N LYS A 96 -18.42 -20.29 22.18
CA LYS A 96 -17.50 -20.35 21.04
C LYS A 96 -17.02 -18.96 20.66
N THR A 97 -15.71 -18.83 20.45
CA THR A 97 -15.11 -17.67 19.81
C THR A 97 -14.97 -17.94 18.32
N LEU A 98 -15.86 -17.35 17.54
CA LEU A 98 -15.82 -17.41 16.09
C LEU A 98 -15.08 -16.20 15.53
N VAL A 99 -14.42 -16.39 14.40
CA VAL A 99 -13.74 -15.32 13.68
C VAL A 99 -14.04 -15.40 12.19
N PRO A 100 -14.37 -14.28 11.53
CA PRO A 100 -14.46 -14.24 10.07
C PRO A 100 -13.07 -14.37 9.46
N LEU A 101 -12.98 -15.14 8.38
CA LEU A 101 -11.74 -15.38 7.66
C LEU A 101 -11.66 -14.56 6.37
N PHE A 102 -10.47 -14.07 6.07
CA PHE A 102 -10.15 -13.33 4.86
C PHE A 102 -8.91 -13.94 4.18
N THR A 103 -8.82 -13.77 2.86
CA THR A 103 -7.64 -14.16 2.10
C THR A 103 -6.41 -13.39 2.59
N ALA A 104 -5.24 -14.04 2.60
CA ALA A 104 -3.98 -13.36 2.85
C ALA A 104 -3.57 -12.40 1.70
N TYR A 105 -4.13 -12.58 0.50
CA TYR A 105 -3.93 -11.66 -0.63
C TYR A 105 -5.15 -10.78 -0.82
N GLY A 106 -5.03 -9.48 -0.56
CA GLY A 106 -6.08 -8.49 -0.76
C GLY A 106 -7.14 -8.40 0.34
N ARG A 107 -7.12 -9.29 1.35
CA ARG A 107 -8.10 -9.35 2.45
C ARG A 107 -9.54 -9.50 1.95
N GLU A 108 -9.74 -10.34 0.95
CA GLU A 108 -11.06 -10.65 0.42
C GLU A 108 -11.80 -11.59 1.38
N PRO A 109 -13.09 -11.36 1.69
CA PRO A 109 -13.84 -12.24 2.57
C PRO A 109 -13.89 -13.66 2.01
N LEU A 110 -13.51 -14.65 2.81
CA LEU A 110 -13.77 -16.04 2.46
C LEU A 110 -15.25 -16.31 2.72
N ALA A 111 -15.98 -16.79 1.71
CA ALA A 111 -17.38 -17.13 1.83
C ALA A 111 -17.57 -18.61 2.17
N GLY A 112 -18.56 -18.90 3.01
CA GLY A 112 -19.08 -20.24 3.24
C GLY A 112 -19.95 -20.72 2.06
N PRO A 113 -20.40 -21.99 2.09
CA PRO A 113 -21.27 -22.55 1.05
C PRO A 113 -22.59 -21.79 0.84
N ASP A 114 -23.02 -21.04 1.84
CA ASP A 114 -24.23 -20.22 1.85
C ASP A 114 -24.00 -18.77 1.36
N GLY A 115 -22.78 -18.45 0.91
CA GLY A 115 -22.40 -17.12 0.45
C GLY A 115 -22.18 -16.09 1.56
N LYS A 116 -22.30 -16.49 2.83
CA LYS A 116 -22.01 -15.63 3.99
C LYS A 116 -20.52 -15.66 4.34
N PRO A 117 -20.00 -14.69 5.11
CA PRO A 117 -18.64 -14.75 5.61
C PRO A 117 -18.39 -16.07 6.34
N LEU A 118 -17.30 -16.73 5.98
CA LEU A 118 -16.89 -17.96 6.61
C LEU A 118 -16.36 -17.67 8.01
N LEU A 119 -17.11 -18.14 8.99
CA LEU A 119 -16.71 -18.12 10.38
C LEU A 119 -15.97 -19.42 10.73
N ALA A 120 -14.84 -19.30 11.41
CA ALA A 120 -14.10 -20.43 11.97
C ALA A 120 -13.98 -20.27 13.48
N GLU A 121 -13.99 -21.39 14.20
CA GLU A 121 -13.64 -21.39 15.62
C GLU A 121 -12.15 -21.05 15.77
N LEU A 122 -11.82 -20.03 16.56
CA LEU A 122 -10.44 -19.57 16.71
C LEU A 122 -9.48 -20.67 17.19
N THR A 123 -9.97 -21.57 18.05
CA THR A 123 -9.21 -22.71 18.57
C THR A 123 -8.90 -23.79 17.53
N SER A 124 -9.59 -23.77 16.39
CA SER A 124 -9.33 -24.69 15.28
C SER A 124 -8.22 -24.21 14.32
N LEU A 125 -7.73 -22.98 14.51
CA LEU A 125 -6.72 -22.34 13.67
C LEU A 125 -5.33 -22.40 14.32
N GLU A 126 -4.30 -22.53 13.50
CA GLU A 126 -2.90 -22.48 13.93
C GLU A 126 -2.42 -21.02 13.85
N GLU A 127 -2.09 -20.40 14.98
CA GLU A 127 -1.60 -19.01 15.01
C GLU A 127 -0.23 -18.88 14.37
N VAL A 128 -0.06 -17.90 13.48
CA VAL A 128 1.26 -17.53 12.97
C VAL A 128 1.93 -16.60 13.98
N SER A 129 2.78 -17.20 14.81
CA SER A 129 3.55 -16.45 15.82
C SER A 129 4.39 -15.35 15.16
N THR A 130 4.17 -14.11 15.59
CA THR A 130 4.90 -12.95 15.09
C THR A 130 5.72 -12.32 16.22
N GLY A 131 7.03 -12.60 16.22
CA GLY A 131 7.97 -12.10 17.22
C GLY A 131 8.31 -10.62 17.07
N ARG A 132 8.94 -10.04 18.10
CA ARG A 132 9.41 -8.63 18.10
C ARG A 132 10.31 -8.31 16.90
N ARG A 133 11.19 -9.24 16.52
CA ARG A 133 12.13 -9.08 15.40
C ARG A 133 11.38 -8.84 14.07
N LEU A 134 10.42 -9.71 13.76
CA LEU A 134 9.59 -9.59 12.57
C LEU A 134 8.77 -8.29 12.56
N ARG A 135 8.17 -7.90 13.69
CA ARG A 135 7.43 -6.63 13.78
C ARG A 135 8.32 -5.40 13.48
N ILE A 136 9.58 -5.43 13.90
CA ILE A 136 10.55 -4.37 13.57
C ILE A 136 10.89 -4.40 12.08
N ALA A 137 11.10 -5.57 11.49
CA ALA A 137 11.43 -5.73 10.07
C ALA A 137 10.27 -5.31 9.13
N ILE A 138 9.03 -5.55 9.53
CA ILE A 138 7.84 -5.19 8.74
C ILE A 138 7.54 -3.68 8.78
N ARG A 139 7.93 -2.97 9.84
CA ARG A 139 7.57 -1.56 10.04
C ARG A 139 7.98 -0.65 8.87
N PRO A 140 9.23 -0.65 8.38
CA PRO A 140 9.61 0.16 7.21
C PRO A 140 8.81 -0.17 5.95
N LEU A 141 8.38 -1.43 5.78
CA LEU A 141 7.59 -1.87 4.64
C LEU A 141 6.19 -1.26 4.71
N LEU A 142 5.50 -1.42 5.85
CA LEU A 142 4.21 -0.77 6.09
C LEU A 142 4.31 0.74 5.93
N ASP A 143 5.37 1.32 6.46
CA ASP A 143 5.61 2.74 6.41
C ASP A 143 5.69 3.30 4.99
N ALA A 144 6.21 2.51 4.03
CA ALA A 144 6.23 2.83 2.61
C ALA A 144 4.82 2.78 1.97
N PHE A 145 3.93 1.90 2.43
CA PHE A 145 2.58 1.73 1.89
C PHE A 145 1.54 2.70 2.48
N SER A 146 1.63 3.03 3.78
CA SER A 146 0.60 3.80 4.51
C SER A 146 0.42 5.22 3.98
N GLY A 147 1.48 5.84 3.44
CA GLY A 147 1.44 7.25 3.08
C GLY A 147 0.28 7.61 2.13
N GLN A 148 -0.10 6.74 1.18
CA GLN A 148 -1.17 7.07 0.23
C GLN A 148 -2.59 7.00 0.85
N ASN A 149 -2.84 6.05 1.75
CA ASN A 149 -4.15 5.96 2.45
C ASN A 149 -4.27 7.08 3.48
N ASP A 150 -3.16 7.41 4.14
CA ASP A 150 -3.14 8.48 5.13
C ASP A 150 -3.36 9.85 4.49
N LEU A 151 -3.02 10.04 3.21
CA LEU A 151 -3.32 11.28 2.45
C LEU A 151 -4.81 11.51 2.19
N VAL A 152 -5.68 10.52 2.37
CA VAL A 152 -7.14 10.69 2.26
C VAL A 152 -7.85 10.56 3.61
N ASN A 153 -7.09 10.50 4.71
CA ASN A 153 -7.65 10.43 6.05
C ASN A 153 -8.47 11.70 6.37
N PRO A 154 -9.64 11.61 7.03
CA PRO A 154 -10.43 12.79 7.41
C PRO A 154 -9.67 13.75 8.34
N ASP A 155 -8.76 13.25 9.18
CA ASP A 155 -7.93 14.08 10.07
C ASP A 155 -6.76 14.76 9.32
N PRO A 156 -6.71 16.11 9.30
CA PRO A 156 -5.63 16.84 8.64
C PRO A 156 -4.25 16.59 9.27
N ALA A 157 -4.15 16.28 10.57
CA ALA A 157 -2.86 16.00 11.19
C ALA A 157 -2.24 14.71 10.61
N THR A 158 -3.06 13.67 10.43
CA THR A 158 -2.66 12.42 9.77
C THR A 158 -2.22 12.64 8.33
N ARG A 159 -2.99 13.39 7.53
CA ARG A 159 -2.60 13.72 6.14
C ARG A 159 -1.27 14.48 6.06
N ARG A 160 -1.07 15.47 6.95
CA ARG A 160 0.18 16.25 7.02
C ARG A 160 1.38 15.37 7.35
N ALA A 161 1.23 14.47 8.33
CA ALA A 161 2.28 13.55 8.73
C ALA A 161 2.67 12.61 7.59
N ALA A 162 1.69 12.12 6.83
CA ALA A 162 1.92 11.27 5.66
C ALA A 162 2.68 11.99 4.54
N ALA A 163 2.27 13.22 4.20
CA ALA A 163 2.97 14.06 3.22
C ALA A 163 4.43 14.29 3.63
N THR A 164 4.64 14.67 4.90
CA THR A 164 5.96 14.92 5.48
C THR A 164 6.86 13.67 5.37
N LYS A 165 6.32 12.51 5.73
CA LYS A 165 7.02 11.22 5.65
C LYS A 165 7.40 10.86 4.21
N MET A 166 6.49 11.01 3.25
CA MET A 166 6.78 10.78 1.83
C MET A 166 7.91 11.70 1.33
N GLY A 167 7.90 12.97 1.73
CA GLY A 167 8.97 13.92 1.43
C GLY A 167 10.34 13.48 1.97
N TYR A 168 10.38 12.98 3.21
CA TYR A 168 11.62 12.45 3.79
C TYR A 168 12.13 11.19 3.08
N THR A 169 11.23 10.24 2.76
CA THR A 169 11.58 9.02 2.02
C THR A 169 12.22 9.35 0.67
N GLY A 170 11.72 10.35 -0.06
CA GLY A 170 12.34 10.78 -1.31
C GLY A 170 12.02 9.89 -2.52
N ASP A 171 10.95 9.09 -2.47
CA ASP A 171 10.59 8.16 -3.53
C ASP A 171 9.93 8.88 -4.71
N ARG A 172 10.57 8.80 -5.90
CA ARG A 172 10.11 9.43 -7.15
C ARG A 172 8.70 8.98 -7.53
N GLU A 173 8.38 7.71 -7.28
CA GLU A 173 7.10 7.11 -7.68
C GLU A 173 5.90 7.69 -6.90
N THR A 174 6.15 8.40 -5.80
CA THR A 174 5.10 9.05 -5.00
C THR A 174 4.69 10.43 -5.50
N LEU A 175 5.44 11.04 -6.43
CA LEU A 175 5.16 12.39 -6.94
C LEU A 175 3.73 12.57 -7.51
N PRO A 176 3.22 11.68 -8.38
CA PRO A 176 1.85 11.83 -8.91
C PRO A 176 0.78 11.76 -7.83
N VAL A 177 1.04 11.01 -6.75
CA VAL A 177 0.10 10.89 -5.63
C VAL A 177 0.09 12.17 -4.79
N LEU A 178 1.26 12.74 -4.49
CA LEU A 178 1.37 14.02 -3.77
C LEU A 178 0.72 15.17 -4.55
N GLU A 179 0.92 15.22 -5.87
CA GLU A 179 0.30 16.23 -6.74
C GLU A 179 -1.23 16.10 -6.77
N SER A 180 -1.74 14.87 -6.94
CA SER A 180 -3.19 14.59 -6.92
C SER A 180 -3.81 14.96 -5.57
N ALA A 181 -3.17 14.60 -4.45
CA ALA A 181 -3.63 14.97 -3.11
C ALA A 181 -3.60 16.50 -2.91
N SER A 182 -2.53 17.17 -3.32
CA SER A 182 -2.37 18.63 -3.19
C SER A 182 -3.47 19.41 -3.92
N SER A 183 -3.87 18.93 -5.10
CA SER A 183 -4.93 19.57 -5.92
C SER A 183 -6.33 19.50 -5.28
N LYS A 184 -6.57 18.52 -4.40
CA LYS A 184 -7.87 18.27 -3.74
C LYS A 184 -7.89 18.73 -2.29
N GLU A 185 -6.72 19.03 -1.72
CA GLU A 185 -6.59 19.37 -0.31
C GLU A 185 -7.19 20.75 -0.02
N SER A 186 -8.01 20.83 1.03
CA SER A 186 -8.64 22.07 1.50
C SER A 186 -7.84 22.73 2.62
N ASP A 187 -7.21 21.94 3.51
CA ASP A 187 -6.41 22.44 4.61
C ASP A 187 -5.09 23.04 4.12
N ARG A 188 -4.84 24.30 4.49
CA ARG A 188 -3.66 25.05 4.04
C ARG A 188 -2.33 24.45 4.52
N TRP A 189 -2.29 23.85 5.71
CA TRP A 189 -1.08 23.27 6.27
C TRP A 189 -0.78 21.90 5.69
N VAL A 190 -1.82 21.12 5.37
CA VAL A 190 -1.66 19.86 4.63
C VAL A 190 -1.22 20.14 3.20
N ARG A 191 -1.84 21.12 2.52
CA ARG A 191 -1.44 21.52 1.16
C ARG A 191 0.01 22.01 1.12
N PHE A 192 0.43 22.78 2.13
CA PHE A 192 1.83 23.16 2.31
C PHE A 192 2.75 21.94 2.40
N ALA A 193 2.45 20.98 3.29
CA ALA A 193 3.27 19.79 3.47
C ALA A 193 3.35 18.91 2.21
N LEU A 194 2.25 18.81 1.45
CA LEU A 194 2.20 18.10 0.17
C LEU A 194 3.12 18.76 -0.89
N GLN A 195 3.07 20.09 -1.00
CA GLN A 195 3.91 20.84 -1.93
C GLN A 195 5.39 20.79 -1.51
N GLU A 196 5.67 20.90 -0.21
CA GLU A 196 7.01 20.78 0.34
C GLU A 196 7.59 19.38 0.07
N ALA A 197 6.82 18.32 0.34
CA ALA A 197 7.23 16.94 0.10
C ALA A 197 7.57 16.69 -1.38
N ALA A 198 6.70 17.11 -2.31
CA ALA A 198 6.93 16.95 -3.74
C ALA A 198 8.20 17.69 -4.19
N ALA A 199 8.42 18.92 -3.70
CA ALA A 199 9.61 19.68 -4.04
C ALA A 199 10.89 19.09 -3.42
N LEU A 200 10.85 18.57 -2.19
CA LEU A 200 11.99 17.87 -1.58
C LEU A 200 12.38 16.61 -2.36
N ILE A 201 11.40 15.82 -2.82
CA ILE A 201 11.63 14.65 -3.68
C ILE A 201 12.25 15.10 -5.00
N GLN A 202 11.65 16.07 -5.70
CA GLN A 202 12.17 16.58 -6.98
C GLN A 202 13.58 17.15 -6.86
N LEU A 203 13.92 17.84 -5.76
CA LEU A 203 15.27 18.34 -5.50
C LEU A 203 16.32 17.22 -5.40
N ARG A 204 15.91 16.05 -4.89
CA ARG A 204 16.77 14.89 -4.66
C ARG A 204 16.95 14.03 -5.91
N VAL A 205 15.85 13.70 -6.60
CA VAL A 205 15.83 12.68 -7.67
C VAL A 205 15.39 13.21 -9.04
N GLY A 206 15.16 14.52 -9.16
CA GLY A 206 14.80 15.18 -10.41
C GLY A 206 15.97 15.31 -11.40
N SER A 207 15.63 15.50 -12.67
CA SER A 207 16.53 16.05 -13.68
C SER A 207 16.97 17.47 -13.28
N GLU A 208 18.05 17.99 -13.87
CA GLU A 208 18.56 19.31 -13.53
C GLU A 208 17.48 20.43 -13.59
N PRO A 209 16.63 20.52 -14.64
CA PRO A 209 15.55 21.50 -14.67
C PRO A 209 14.53 21.31 -13.54
N GLU A 210 14.16 20.05 -13.24
CA GLU A 210 13.25 19.72 -12.13
C GLU A 210 13.85 20.14 -10.79
N ARG A 211 15.15 19.87 -10.55
CA ARG A 211 15.85 20.26 -9.33
C ARG A 211 15.94 21.77 -9.15
N VAL A 212 16.16 22.53 -10.23
CA VAL A 212 16.14 24.00 -10.22
C VAL A 212 14.76 24.51 -9.82
N ALA A 213 13.70 23.99 -10.46
CA ALA A 213 12.33 24.37 -10.15
C ALA A 213 11.94 24.02 -8.71
N ALA A 214 12.40 22.86 -8.22
CA ALA A 214 12.20 22.41 -6.85
C ALA A 214 12.89 23.32 -5.82
N ALA A 215 14.16 23.68 -6.04
CA ALA A 215 14.87 24.63 -5.16
C ALA A 215 14.13 25.97 -5.08
N GLN A 216 13.67 26.50 -6.22
CA GLN A 216 12.87 27.73 -6.25
C GLN A 216 11.54 27.58 -5.50
N ALA A 217 10.85 26.44 -5.65
CA ALA A 217 9.61 26.15 -4.96
C ALA A 217 9.80 26.11 -3.44
N LEU A 218 10.85 25.43 -2.96
CA LEU A 218 11.18 25.35 -1.53
C LEU A 218 11.50 26.73 -0.94
N GLY A 219 12.19 27.59 -1.70
CA GLY A 219 12.40 28.99 -1.32
C GLY A 219 11.11 29.81 -1.25
N ARG A 220 10.18 29.64 -2.20
CA ARG A 220 8.85 30.30 -2.15
C ARG A 220 8.00 29.82 -0.97
N LEU A 221 8.10 28.54 -0.64
CA LEU A 221 7.43 27.94 0.51
C LEU A 221 8.08 28.35 1.85
N ARG A 222 9.29 28.89 1.84
CA ARG A 222 10.10 29.10 3.06
C ARG A 222 10.28 27.79 3.85
N SER A 223 10.57 26.72 3.14
CA SER A 223 10.71 25.36 3.70
C SER A 223 11.99 25.24 4.54
N ALA A 224 11.86 25.30 5.86
CA ALA A 224 12.98 25.06 6.79
C ALA A 224 13.60 23.65 6.59
N ASN A 225 12.78 22.67 6.24
CA ASN A 225 13.20 21.29 5.93
C ASN A 225 14.13 21.19 4.70
N ALA A 226 14.22 22.24 3.89
CA ALA A 226 15.07 22.29 2.71
C ALA A 226 16.45 22.92 2.98
N MET A 227 16.68 23.53 4.15
CA MET A 227 17.90 24.29 4.40
C MET A 227 19.16 23.44 4.23
N GLU A 228 19.20 22.25 4.83
CA GLU A 228 20.33 21.33 4.72
C GLU A 228 20.64 20.93 3.26
N PRO A 229 19.71 20.36 2.48
CA PRO A 229 20.01 20.00 1.09
C PRO A 229 20.31 21.21 0.20
N LEU A 230 19.72 22.38 0.48
CA LEU A 230 20.02 23.61 -0.28
C LEU A 230 21.44 24.11 -0.01
N TYR A 231 21.92 24.09 1.24
CA TYR A 231 23.30 24.44 1.55
C TYR A 231 24.30 23.46 0.94
N GLN A 232 23.99 22.16 0.98
CA GLN A 232 24.83 21.14 0.32
C GLN A 232 24.98 21.43 -1.18
N ILE A 233 23.87 21.73 -1.86
CA ILE A 233 23.88 22.09 -3.29
C ILE A 233 24.63 23.40 -3.53
N ALA A 234 24.44 24.41 -2.68
CA ALA A 234 25.09 25.71 -2.83
C ALA A 234 26.61 25.66 -2.59
N GLY A 235 27.07 24.74 -1.75
CA GLY A 235 28.49 24.52 -1.44
C GLY A 235 29.20 23.52 -2.35
N ASP A 236 28.46 22.76 -3.16
CA ASP A 236 29.04 21.79 -4.09
C ASP A 236 29.62 22.49 -5.33
N SER A 237 30.94 22.43 -5.50
CA SER A 237 31.64 23.01 -6.65
C SER A 237 31.31 22.35 -7.99
N GLN A 238 30.74 21.14 -7.96
CA GLN A 238 30.31 20.40 -9.14
C GLN A 238 28.82 20.59 -9.45
N ALA A 239 28.06 21.28 -8.59
CA ALA A 239 26.65 21.55 -8.85
C ALA A 239 26.50 22.42 -10.11
N PRO A 240 25.55 22.09 -11.01
CA PRO A 240 25.26 22.93 -12.17
C PRO A 240 24.98 24.38 -11.75
N ALA A 241 25.55 25.34 -12.48
CA ALA A 241 25.47 26.76 -12.12
C ALA A 241 24.02 27.27 -11.91
N PRO A 242 23.01 26.89 -12.73
CA PRO A 242 21.63 27.28 -12.51
C PRO A 242 21.06 26.74 -11.19
N LEU A 243 21.42 25.50 -10.83
CA LEU A 243 20.96 24.85 -9.60
C LEU A 243 21.61 25.47 -8.37
N ALA A 244 22.92 25.71 -8.39
CA ALA A 244 23.63 26.38 -7.29
C ALA A 244 23.14 27.83 -7.07
N ALA A 245 22.76 28.53 -8.15
CA ALA A 245 22.12 29.85 -8.05
C ALA A 245 20.73 29.76 -7.40
N ALA A 246 19.88 28.85 -7.89
CA ALA A 246 18.54 28.64 -7.34
C ALA A 246 18.57 28.24 -5.86
N ALA A 247 19.55 27.41 -5.44
CA ALA A 247 19.71 27.01 -4.06
C ALA A 247 20.08 28.20 -3.15
N ARG A 248 21.04 29.04 -3.57
CA ARG A 248 21.43 30.26 -2.83
C ARG A 248 20.28 31.26 -2.69
N ASP A 249 19.49 31.43 -3.75
CA ASP A 249 18.31 32.30 -3.69
C ASP A 249 17.20 31.74 -2.80
N ALA A 250 17.05 30.41 -2.77
CA ALA A 250 16.10 29.75 -1.87
C ALA A 250 16.50 29.91 -0.40
N ILE A 251 17.78 29.72 -0.06
CA ILE A 251 18.31 29.94 1.30
C ILE A 251 17.98 31.34 1.81
N LYS A 252 18.28 32.38 1.01
CA LYS A 252 17.98 33.78 1.35
C LYS A 252 16.50 34.08 1.60
N ARG A 253 15.58 33.28 1.03
CA ARG A 253 14.14 33.45 1.22
C ARG A 253 13.62 32.74 2.48
N ILE A 254 14.33 31.69 2.91
CA ILE A 254 13.96 30.88 4.07
C ILE A 254 14.45 31.54 5.37
N GLU A 255 15.64 32.14 5.35
CA GLU A 255 16.17 33.01 6.42
C GLU A 255 15.34 34.29 6.61
#